data_AF-A0A963ILL2-F1
#
_entry.id   AF-A0A963ILL2-F1
#
_cell.length_a   1.000
_cell.length_b   1.000
_cell.length_c   1.000
_cell.angle_alpha   90.00
_cell.angle_beta   90.00
_cell.angle_gamma   90.00
#
_symmetry.space_group_name_H-M   'P 1'
#
loop_
_entity.id
_entity.type
_entity.pdbx_description
1 polymer ?
#
loop_
_entity_poly.entity_id
_entity_poly.type
_entity_poly.pdbx_seq_one_letter_code
_entity_poly.pdbx_strand_id
1 'polypeptide(L)'
;MKESHATLCAIAAALRLRLLLLAIAVLAGCGNATQQAALPAGSAVLAFGDSITFGTGAAPGEDYPTRLAALSDWQVTNAGIPGETSAEARDRIGAVMA
;
A
#
# COMPACT_ATOMS: atom_id res chain seq x y z
N MET A 1 -48.09 -34.24 -6.85
CA MET A 1 -46.77 -34.12 -7.50
C MET A 1 -46.46 -32.73 -8.11
N LYS A 2 -47.32 -31.69 -8.00
CA LYS A 2 -47.03 -30.32 -8.50
C LYS A 2 -46.31 -29.40 -7.49
N GLU A 3 -46.60 -29.57 -6.21
CA GLU A 3 -46.05 -28.76 -5.09
C GLU A 3 -44.52 -28.85 -4.95
N SER A 4 -43.93 -30.02 -5.27
CA SER A 4 -42.50 -30.28 -5.09
C SER A 4 -41.63 -29.49 -6.10
N HIS A 5 -42.07 -29.39 -7.36
CA HIS A 5 -41.33 -28.65 -8.39
C HIS A 5 -41.41 -27.12 -8.21
N ALA A 6 -42.52 -26.60 -7.71
CA ALA A 6 -42.68 -25.17 -7.41
C ALA A 6 -41.77 -24.73 -6.25
N THR A 7 -41.67 -25.56 -5.22
CA THR A 7 -40.80 -25.31 -4.05
C THR A 7 -39.31 -25.36 -4.42
N LEU A 8 -38.90 -26.32 -5.24
CA LEU A 8 -37.53 -26.43 -5.79
C LEU A 8 -37.15 -25.21 -6.65
N CYS A 9 -38.08 -24.70 -7.46
CA CYS A 9 -37.85 -23.53 -8.31
C CYS A 9 -37.72 -22.24 -7.46
N ALA A 10 -38.56 -22.08 -6.43
CA ALA A 10 -38.52 -20.95 -5.52
C ALA A 10 -37.22 -20.91 -4.69
N ILE A 11 -36.74 -22.07 -4.20
CA ILE A 11 -35.46 -22.19 -3.47
C ILE A 11 -34.28 -21.86 -4.38
N ALA A 12 -34.28 -22.37 -5.63
CA ALA A 12 -33.23 -22.06 -6.60
C ALA A 12 -33.21 -20.57 -6.97
N ALA A 13 -34.37 -19.93 -7.13
CA ALA A 13 -34.48 -18.49 -7.38
C ALA A 13 -33.97 -17.65 -6.19
N ALA A 14 -34.33 -18.04 -4.96
CA ALA A 14 -33.85 -17.37 -3.74
C ALA A 14 -32.33 -17.52 -3.55
N LEU A 15 -31.76 -18.69 -3.87
CA LEU A 15 -30.32 -18.92 -3.80
C LEU A 15 -29.56 -18.10 -4.86
N ARG A 16 -30.08 -18.03 -6.10
CA ARG A 16 -29.52 -17.18 -7.16
C ARG A 16 -29.53 -15.70 -6.78
N LEU A 17 -30.63 -15.22 -6.19
CA LEU A 17 -30.73 -13.83 -5.72
C LEU A 17 -29.74 -13.54 -4.59
N ARG A 18 -29.57 -14.46 -3.63
CA ARG A 18 -28.58 -14.33 -2.56
C ARG A 18 -27.14 -14.31 -3.09
N LEU A 19 -26.82 -15.16 -4.07
CA LEU A 19 -25.50 -15.17 -4.73
C LEU A 19 -25.24 -13.87 -5.50
N LEU A 20 -26.24 -13.33 -6.18
CA LEU A 20 -26.16 -12.03 -6.88
C LEU A 20 -25.93 -10.88 -5.89
N LEU A 21 -26.66 -10.85 -4.78
CA LEU A 21 -26.48 -9.81 -3.74
C LEU A 21 -25.10 -9.90 -3.08
N LEU A 22 -24.62 -11.12 -2.81
CA LEU A 22 -23.27 -11.34 -2.25
C LEU A 22 -22.19 -10.89 -3.25
N ALA A 23 -22.35 -11.19 -4.54
CA ALA A 23 -21.45 -10.73 -5.58
C ALA A 23 -21.42 -9.20 -5.65
N ILE A 24 -22.58 -8.53 -5.67
CA ILE A 24 -22.67 -7.06 -5.67
C ILE A 24 -22.01 -6.46 -4.42
N ALA A 25 -22.19 -7.08 -3.25
CA ALA A 25 -21.55 -6.63 -2.01
C ALA A 25 -20.02 -6.74 -2.05
N VAL A 26 -19.46 -7.78 -2.70
CA VAL A 26 -18.01 -7.93 -2.89
C VAL A 26 -17.45 -6.87 -3.85
N LEU A 27 -18.22 -6.43 -4.85
CA LEU A 27 -17.80 -5.38 -5.79
C LEU A 27 -17.89 -3.96 -5.22
N ALA A 28 -18.61 -3.75 -4.11
CA ALA A 28 -18.74 -2.43 -3.47
C ALA A 28 -17.51 -2.02 -2.62
N GLY A 29 -16.45 -2.83 -2.59
CA GLY A 29 -15.23 -2.58 -1.80
C GLY A 29 -14.24 -1.57 -2.39
N CYS A 30 -14.48 -1.05 -3.60
CA CYS A 30 -13.68 0.03 -4.17
C CYS A 30 -14.03 1.36 -3.48
N GLY A 31 -13.41 1.62 -2.33
CA GLY A 31 -13.50 2.90 -1.64
C GLY A 31 -12.88 4.03 -2.46
N ASN A 32 -13.39 5.25 -2.29
CA ASN A 32 -12.75 6.46 -2.81
C ASN A 32 -11.35 6.57 -2.19
N ALA A 33 -10.31 6.35 -2.98
CA ALA A 33 -8.96 6.66 -2.58
C ALA A 33 -8.92 8.16 -2.23
N THR A 34 -8.64 8.48 -0.96
CA THR A 34 -8.36 9.86 -0.58
C THR A 34 -7.11 10.29 -1.33
N GLN A 35 -7.25 11.02 -2.43
CA GLN A 35 -6.11 11.59 -3.13
C GLN A 35 -5.48 12.64 -2.22
N GLN A 36 -4.33 12.31 -1.62
CA GLN A 36 -3.51 13.32 -0.97
C GLN A 36 -2.93 14.25 -2.04
N ALA A 37 -2.81 15.53 -1.71
CA ALA A 37 -2.09 16.46 -2.56
C ALA A 37 -0.64 15.99 -2.71
N ALA A 38 -0.13 16.02 -3.93
CA ALA A 38 1.27 15.70 -4.18
C ALA A 38 2.18 16.73 -3.48
N LEU A 39 3.31 16.25 -2.96
CA LEU A 39 4.35 17.14 -2.45
C LEU A 39 4.93 17.97 -3.61
N PRO A 40 5.16 19.27 -3.42
CA PRO A 40 5.76 20.10 -4.46
C PRO A 40 7.19 19.63 -4.78
N ALA A 41 7.66 19.92 -6.00
CA ALA A 41 9.06 19.75 -6.35
C ALA A 41 9.97 20.52 -5.37
N GLY A 42 11.15 20.00 -5.10
CA GLY A 42 12.09 20.52 -4.11
C GLY A 42 11.74 20.21 -2.65
N SER A 43 10.65 19.48 -2.38
CA SER A 43 10.31 19.04 -1.02
C SER A 43 11.45 18.24 -0.39
N ALA A 44 11.75 18.54 0.88
CA ALA A 44 12.68 17.73 1.68
C ALA A 44 12.01 16.41 2.08
N VAL A 45 12.67 15.29 1.78
CA VAL A 45 12.17 13.95 2.06
C VAL A 45 13.29 13.14 2.71
N LEU A 46 13.01 12.59 3.88
CA LEU A 46 13.93 11.68 4.57
C LEU A 46 13.52 10.23 4.26
N ALA A 47 14.37 9.50 3.55
CA ALA A 47 14.21 8.06 3.38
C ALA A 47 14.87 7.35 4.57
N PHE A 48 14.06 6.96 5.55
CA PHE A 48 14.51 6.36 6.81
C PHE A 48 14.18 4.87 6.86
N GLY A 49 15.17 4.03 7.17
CA GLY A 49 14.96 2.59 7.22
C GLY A 49 16.25 1.79 7.37
N ASP A 50 16.25 0.58 6.82
CA ASP A 50 17.31 -0.41 7.01
C ASP A 50 18.14 -0.66 5.72
N SER A 51 18.53 -1.90 5.49
CA SER A 51 19.21 -2.38 4.28
C SER A 51 18.54 -2.03 2.95
N ILE A 52 17.20 -2.05 2.87
CA ILE A 52 16.48 -1.74 1.62
C ILE A 52 16.62 -0.25 1.31
N THR A 53 16.48 0.59 2.34
CA THR A 53 16.66 2.03 2.24
C THR A 53 18.10 2.40 1.95
N PHE A 54 19.06 1.73 2.60
CA PHE A 54 20.48 1.93 2.33
C PHE A 54 20.87 1.59 0.90
N GLY A 55 20.20 0.60 0.28
CA GLY A 55 20.53 0.13 -1.07
C GLY A 55 21.46 -1.10 -1.07
N THR A 56 21.36 -1.97 -0.07
CA THR A 56 22.15 -3.20 -0.02
C THR A 56 21.91 -4.05 -1.28
N GLY A 57 22.98 -4.29 -2.05
CA GLY A 57 22.92 -5.04 -3.31
C GLY A 57 22.61 -4.19 -4.55
N ALA A 58 22.32 -2.90 -4.39
CA ALA A 58 22.21 -1.96 -5.51
C ALA A 58 23.60 -1.48 -5.97
N ALA A 59 23.74 -1.19 -7.26
CA ALA A 59 24.94 -0.50 -7.74
C ALA A 59 24.95 0.97 -7.25
N PRO A 60 26.09 1.68 -7.30
CA PRO A 60 26.16 3.07 -6.90
C PRO A 60 25.11 3.93 -7.63
N GLY A 61 24.24 4.60 -6.85
CA GLY A 61 23.15 5.44 -7.37
C GLY A 61 21.90 4.69 -7.83
N GLU A 62 21.85 3.36 -7.68
CA GLU A 62 20.67 2.55 -7.97
C GLU A 62 19.83 2.22 -6.74
N ASP A 63 20.21 2.72 -5.55
CA ASP A 63 19.37 2.66 -4.36
C ASP A 63 18.05 3.43 -4.59
N TYR A 64 16.96 2.92 -4.00
CA TYR A 64 15.65 3.51 -4.28
C TYR A 64 15.56 4.99 -3.84
N PRO A 65 16.19 5.46 -2.74
CA PRO A 65 16.15 6.89 -2.39
C PRO A 65 16.79 7.78 -3.46
N THR A 66 17.94 7.40 -4.01
CA THR A 66 18.57 8.13 -5.12
C THR A 66 17.67 8.14 -6.36
N ARG A 67 17.07 7.00 -6.71
CA ARG A 67 16.16 6.90 -7.86
C ARG A 67 14.87 7.69 -7.64
N LEU A 68 14.35 7.71 -6.42
CA LEU A 68 13.18 8.48 -6.03
C LEU A 68 13.44 9.97 -6.23
N ALA A 69 14.58 10.48 -5.74
CA ALA A 69 14.97 11.89 -5.92
C ALA A 69 14.95 12.30 -7.40
N ALA A 70 15.51 11.45 -8.27
CA ALA A 70 15.56 11.71 -9.71
C ALA A 70 14.19 11.65 -10.41
N LEU A 71 13.23 10.89 -9.86
CA LEU A 71 11.90 10.72 -10.44
C LEU A 71 10.88 11.76 -9.95
N SER A 72 11.08 12.33 -8.75
CA SER A 72 10.11 13.20 -8.10
C SER A 72 10.53 14.68 -8.00
N ASP A 73 11.77 15.00 -8.37
CA ASP A 73 12.40 16.30 -8.08
C ASP A 73 12.40 16.67 -6.59
N TRP A 74 12.33 15.69 -5.69
CA TRP A 74 12.45 15.91 -4.25
C TRP A 74 13.91 15.91 -3.80
N GLN A 75 14.18 16.65 -2.72
CA GLN A 75 15.44 16.60 -2.00
C GLN A 75 15.41 15.40 -1.05
N VAL A 76 15.75 14.21 -1.56
CA VAL A 76 15.72 12.97 -0.78
C VAL A 76 17.06 12.75 -0.07
N THR A 77 17.01 12.60 1.26
CA THR A 77 18.17 12.20 2.08
C THR A 77 18.03 10.73 2.47
N ASN A 78 19.00 9.91 2.10
CA ASN A 78 19.05 8.50 2.48
C ASN A 78 19.62 8.34 3.90
N ALA A 79 18.80 7.83 4.82
CA ALA A 79 19.15 7.55 6.20
C ALA A 79 18.96 6.05 6.54
N GLY A 80 19.18 5.17 5.56
CA GLY A 80 19.16 3.72 5.74
C GLY A 80 20.36 3.17 6.49
N ILE A 81 20.16 2.21 7.41
CA ILE A 81 21.25 1.51 8.11
C ILE A 81 21.05 0.00 7.99
N PRO A 82 21.90 -0.74 7.26
CA PRO A 82 21.75 -2.18 7.10
C PRO A 82 21.71 -2.95 8.42
N GLY A 83 20.72 -3.82 8.58
CA GLY A 83 20.54 -4.63 9.79
C GLY A 83 19.86 -3.90 10.95
N GLU A 84 19.51 -2.61 10.79
CA GLU A 84 18.82 -1.85 11.82
C GLU A 84 17.41 -2.39 12.08
N THR A 85 17.09 -2.57 13.36
CA THR A 85 15.76 -2.93 13.84
C THR A 85 14.92 -1.70 14.16
N SER A 86 13.59 -1.85 14.21
CA SER A 86 12.70 -0.74 14.60
C SER A 86 12.97 -0.18 16.01
N ALA A 87 13.60 -0.96 16.89
CA ALA A 87 13.97 -0.48 18.23
C ALA A 87 15.13 0.53 18.15
N GLU A 88 16.20 0.20 17.42
CA GLU A 88 17.34 1.09 17.18
C GLU A 88 16.92 2.32 16.37
N ALA A 89 16.06 2.12 15.37
CA ALA A 89 15.53 3.19 14.54
C ALA A 89 14.75 4.24 15.39
N ARG A 90 13.98 3.79 16.38
CA ARG A 90 13.28 4.69 17.32
C ARG A 90 14.24 5.60 18.07
N ASP A 91 15.39 5.08 18.48
CA ASP A 91 16.33 5.81 19.33
C ASP A 91 17.03 6.95 18.55
N ARG A 92 17.13 6.84 17.23
CA ARG A 92 17.79 7.85 16.38
C ARG A 92 16.85 8.77 15.58
N ILE A 93 15.56 8.45 15.46
CA ILE A 93 14.64 9.17 14.55
C ILE A 93 14.63 10.69 14.83
N GLY A 94 14.66 11.10 16.09
CA GLY A 94 14.68 12.51 16.46
C GLY A 94 15.95 13.23 16.01
N ALA A 95 17.10 12.56 16.02
CA ALA A 95 18.38 13.15 15.62
C ALA A 95 18.51 13.33 14.11
N VAL A 96 17.83 12.48 13.31
CA VAL A 96 17.87 12.55 11.84
C VAL A 96 16.78 13.42 11.22
N MET A 97 15.80 13.85 12.01
CA MET A 97 14.71 14.76 11.60
C MET A 97 15.00 16.23 11.94
N ALA A 98 16.05 16.52 12.71
CA ALA A 98 16.44 17.86 13.14
C ALA A 98 17.24 18.61 12.06
#